data_AF-G4Z1S4-F1
#
_entry.id   AF-G4Z1S4-F1
#
_cell.length_a   1.000
_cell.length_b   1.000
_cell.length_c   1.000
_cell.angle_alpha   90.00
_cell.angle_beta   90.00
_cell.angle_gamma   90.00
#
_symmetry.space_group_name_H-M   'P 1'
#
loop_
_entity.id
_entity.type
_entity.pdbx_description
1 polymer ?
#
loop_
_entity_poly.entity_id
_entity_poly.type
_entity_poly.pdbx_seq_one_letter_code
_entity_poly.pdbx_strand_id
1 'polypeptide(L)'
;MKFAIGLLLAAVAVTATAVEDKCSFGCLDVYEPVCGSNGETYSNACYLRLASCQSDKEITQSSDGECASTPATSATPSPKTSSSKSNSGAESCDFACLDVYDPVTDENGNEYSNECYMKLAKCRGTSGDNNKRIENPRISTMGV
;
A
#
# COMPACT_ATOMS: atom_id res chain seq x y z
N MET A 1 -8.56 -54.74 -63.01
CA MET A 1 -8.20 -54.85 -61.58
C MET A 1 -8.19 -53.44 -61.02
N LYS A 2 -9.10 -53.11 -60.10
CA LYS A 2 -9.48 -51.75 -59.69
C LYS A 2 -8.81 -51.45 -58.34
N PHE A 3 -7.84 -50.53 -58.28
CA PHE A 3 -7.21 -50.12 -57.03
C PHE A 3 -8.07 -49.04 -56.36
N ALA A 4 -8.78 -49.42 -55.29
CA ALA A 4 -9.46 -48.46 -54.42
C ALA A 4 -8.45 -47.98 -53.36
N ILE A 5 -7.85 -46.83 -53.59
CA ILE A 5 -7.04 -46.13 -52.59
C ILE A 5 -8.05 -45.41 -51.68
N GLY A 6 -8.40 -46.05 -50.57
CA GLY A 6 -9.30 -45.51 -49.56
C GLY A 6 -8.66 -44.29 -48.89
N LEU A 7 -9.08 -43.10 -49.29
CA LEU A 7 -8.72 -41.85 -48.65
C LEU A 7 -9.38 -41.83 -47.27
N LEU A 8 -8.62 -42.24 -46.25
CA LEU A 8 -8.96 -42.03 -44.84
C LEU A 8 -8.93 -40.52 -44.56
N LEU A 9 -10.05 -39.84 -44.84
CA LEU A 9 -10.36 -38.57 -44.22
C LEU A 9 -10.67 -38.84 -42.75
N ALA A 10 -9.63 -38.92 -41.92
CA ALA A 10 -9.78 -38.76 -40.50
C ALA A 10 -10.23 -37.32 -40.26
N ALA A 11 -11.55 -37.12 -40.20
CA ALA A 11 -12.11 -35.89 -39.67
C ALA A 11 -11.70 -35.80 -38.20
N VAL A 12 -10.62 -35.07 -37.92
CA VAL A 12 -10.29 -34.66 -36.56
C VAL A 12 -11.36 -33.66 -36.17
N ALA A 13 -12.43 -34.16 -35.55
CA ALA A 13 -13.38 -33.31 -34.87
C ALA A 13 -12.62 -32.65 -33.72
N VAL A 14 -12.17 -31.42 -33.92
CA VAL A 14 -11.75 -30.55 -32.82
C VAL A 14 -13.01 -30.27 -32.03
N THR A 15 -13.29 -31.12 -31.04
CA THR A 15 -14.34 -30.85 -30.06
C THR A 15 -13.85 -29.68 -29.24
N ALA A 16 -14.26 -28.47 -29.63
CA ALA A 16 -14.18 -27.31 -28.76
C ALA A 16 -15.07 -27.60 -27.56
N THR A 17 -14.48 -28.15 -26.50
CA THR A 17 -15.14 -28.22 -25.20
C THR A 17 -15.41 -26.78 -24.81
N ALA A 18 -16.69 -26.39 -24.76
CA ALA A 18 -17.09 -25.12 -24.21
C ALA A 18 -16.54 -25.06 -22.78
N VAL A 19 -15.47 -24.27 -22.60
CA VAL A 19 -14.97 -23.93 -21.28
C VAL A 19 -15.99 -22.94 -20.76
N GLU A 20 -16.89 -23.41 -19.91
CA GLU A 20 -17.88 -22.56 -19.27
C GLU A 20 -17.12 -21.39 -18.61
N ASP A 21 -17.49 -20.15 -18.94
CA ASP A 21 -16.93 -18.90 -18.44
C ASP A 21 -17.03 -18.84 -16.89
N LYS A 22 -16.14 -19.56 -16.19
CA LYS A 22 -16.22 -19.84 -14.76
C LYS A 22 -15.51 -18.81 -13.89
N CYS A 23 -15.26 -17.63 -14.44
CA CYS A 23 -14.54 -16.55 -13.78
C CYS A 23 -15.44 -15.35 -13.48
N SER A 24 -16.74 -15.58 -13.31
CA SER A 24 -17.72 -14.59 -12.93
C SER A 24 -18.25 -14.90 -11.53
N PHE A 25 -17.55 -14.42 -10.51
CA PHE A 25 -17.99 -14.44 -9.12
C PHE A 25 -17.73 -13.08 -8.47
N GLY A 26 -18.59 -12.71 -7.51
CA GLY A 26 -18.47 -11.45 -6.79
C GLY A 26 -17.47 -11.54 -5.64
N CYS A 27 -16.78 -10.43 -5.39
CA CYS A 27 -15.90 -10.24 -4.23
C CYS A 27 -16.47 -9.15 -3.32
N LEU A 28 -16.23 -9.29 -2.02
CA LEU A 28 -16.53 -8.23 -1.06
C LEU A 28 -15.42 -7.17 -1.11
N ASP A 29 -15.79 -5.91 -0.95
CA ASP A 29 -14.87 -4.77 -0.84
C ASP A 29 -14.24 -4.67 0.56
N VAL A 30 -13.65 -5.76 1.03
CA VAL A 30 -12.87 -5.81 2.28
C VAL A 30 -11.40 -5.66 1.95
N TYR A 31 -10.72 -4.69 2.56
CA TYR A 31 -9.29 -4.45 2.31
C TYR A 31 -8.41 -5.32 3.21
N GLU A 32 -7.92 -6.42 2.64
CA GLU A 32 -6.99 -7.37 3.26
C GLU A 32 -5.94 -7.76 2.20
N PRO A 33 -4.97 -6.87 1.92
CA PRO A 33 -4.16 -6.96 0.71
C PRO A 33 -3.31 -8.23 0.67
N VAL A 34 -3.12 -8.77 -0.54
CA VAL A 34 -2.26 -9.92 -0.82
C VAL A 34 -1.36 -9.65 -2.02
N CYS A 35 -0.16 -10.20 -2.00
CA CYS A 35 0.79 -10.07 -3.09
C CYS A 35 0.69 -11.30 -4.01
N GLY A 36 0.42 -11.07 -5.30
CA GLY A 36 0.42 -12.13 -6.31
C GLY A 36 1.83 -12.55 -6.71
N SER A 37 1.96 -13.76 -7.27
CA SER A 37 3.19 -14.28 -7.88
C SER A 37 3.65 -13.44 -9.08
N ASN A 38 2.76 -12.64 -9.65
CA ASN A 38 3.04 -11.68 -10.70
C ASN A 38 3.60 -10.34 -10.18
N GLY A 39 3.75 -10.17 -8.87
CA GLY A 39 4.24 -8.92 -8.25
C GLY A 39 3.20 -7.81 -8.15
N GLU A 40 1.92 -8.12 -8.41
CA GLU A 40 0.81 -7.18 -8.25
C GLU A 40 0.11 -7.37 -6.89
N THR A 41 -0.28 -6.25 -6.28
CA THR A 41 -1.09 -6.24 -5.05
C THR A 41 -2.57 -6.34 -5.40
N TYR A 42 -3.27 -7.27 -4.76
CA TYR A 42 -4.72 -7.41 -4.85
C TYR A 42 -5.37 -6.98 -3.55
N SER A 43 -6.51 -6.27 -3.61
CA SER A 43 -7.21 -5.74 -2.43
C SER A 43 -7.61 -6.80 -1.41
N ASN A 44 -7.84 -8.03 -1.88
CA ASN A 44 -7.99 -9.22 -1.05
C ASN A 44 -7.78 -10.51 -1.87
N ALA A 45 -7.77 -11.64 -1.17
CA ALA A 45 -7.62 -12.96 -1.79
C ALA A 45 -8.73 -13.33 -2.80
N CYS A 46 -9.94 -12.76 -2.67
CA CYS A 46 -11.01 -12.98 -3.65
C CYS A 46 -10.66 -12.33 -4.99
N TYR A 47 -10.22 -11.07 -4.97
CA TYR A 47 -9.77 -10.38 -6.19
C TYR A 47 -8.55 -11.04 -6.83
N LEU A 48 -7.62 -11.57 -6.04
CA LEU A 48 -6.50 -12.37 -6.57
C LEU A 48 -7.01 -13.60 -7.32
N ARG A 49 -7.95 -14.36 -6.75
CA ARG A 49 -8.53 -15.54 -7.42
C ARG A 49 -9.29 -15.17 -8.67
N LEU A 50 -10.02 -14.05 -8.64
CA LEU A 50 -10.77 -13.57 -9.79
C LEU A 50 -9.82 -13.22 -10.94
N ALA A 51 -8.76 -12.47 -10.63
CA ALA A 51 -7.72 -12.14 -11.61
C ALA A 51 -6.99 -13.37 -12.12
N SER A 52 -6.64 -14.32 -11.24
CA SER A 52 -6.03 -15.60 -11.66
C SER A 52 -6.94 -16.41 -12.57
N CYS A 53 -8.26 -16.35 -12.37
CA CYS A 53 -9.22 -17.05 -13.21
C CYS A 53 -9.34 -16.39 -14.59
N GLN A 54 -9.34 -15.04 -14.62
CA GLN A 54 -9.50 -14.25 -15.86
C GLN A 54 -8.19 -14.10 -16.67
N SER A 55 -7.05 -14.42 -16.06
CA SER A 55 -5.72 -14.34 -16.67
C SER A 55 -5.37 -15.62 -17.43
N ASP A 56 -4.61 -15.48 -18.52
CA ASP A 56 -3.99 -16.61 -19.23
C ASP A 56 -2.85 -17.29 -18.42
N LYS A 57 -2.46 -16.67 -17.30
CA LYS A 57 -1.40 -17.15 -16.40
C LYS A 57 -1.95 -17.44 -15.02
N GLU A 58 -1.48 -18.54 -14.43
CA GLU A 58 -1.75 -18.87 -13.03
C GLU A 58 -1.10 -17.82 -12.11
N ILE A 59 -1.92 -17.15 -11.31
CA ILE A 59 -1.49 -16.15 -10.32
C ILE A 59 -1.75 -16.75 -8.94
N THR A 60 -0.70 -17.14 -8.26
CA THR A 60 -0.76 -17.66 -6.89
C THR A 60 -0.48 -16.54 -5.90
N GLN A 61 -0.91 -16.70 -4.66
CA GLN A 61 -0.51 -15.78 -3.60
C GLN A 61 0.96 -16.04 -3.23
N SER A 62 1.78 -14.99 -3.31
CA SER A 62 3.21 -14.99 -2.97
C SER A 62 3.42 -14.64 -1.49
N SER A 63 2.69 -13.64 -0.98
CA SER A 63 2.75 -13.19 0.42
C SER A 63 1.42 -12.60 0.87
N ASP A 64 1.16 -12.62 2.16
CA ASP A 64 0.18 -11.72 2.79
C ASP A 64 0.70 -10.27 2.72
N GLY A 65 -0.23 -9.31 2.69
CA GLY A 65 0.09 -7.89 2.54
C GLY A 65 0.34 -7.46 1.10
N GLU A 66 0.61 -6.17 0.91
CA GLU A 66 0.94 -5.60 -0.39
C GLU A 66 2.29 -6.13 -0.89
N CYS A 67 2.47 -6.20 -2.22
CA CYS A 67 3.77 -6.51 -2.80
C CYS A 67 4.80 -5.44 -2.43
N ALA A 68 6.04 -5.87 -2.17
CA ALA A 68 7.15 -4.96 -1.97
C ALA A 68 7.36 -4.12 -3.24
N SER A 69 7.07 -2.81 -3.15
CA SER A 69 7.25 -1.90 -4.28
C SER A 69 8.73 -1.81 -4.63
N THR A 70 9.15 -2.52 -5.70
CA THR A 70 10.39 -2.14 -6.36
C THR A 70 10.15 -0.79 -7.05
N PRO A 71 11.11 0.15 -6.99
CA PRO A 71 10.87 1.53 -7.40
C PRO A 71 10.81 1.63 -8.93
N ALA A 72 9.64 1.40 -9.50
CA ALA A 72 9.29 1.80 -10.84
C ALA A 72 7.88 2.42 -10.81
N THR A 73 7.86 3.69 -10.42
CA THR A 73 6.92 4.72 -10.88
C THR A 73 5.42 4.43 -10.74
N SER A 74 4.85 4.77 -9.59
CA SER A 74 3.60 5.54 -9.56
C SER A 74 3.47 6.26 -8.23
N ALA A 75 3.39 7.58 -8.32
CA ALA A 75 3.27 8.46 -7.18
C ALA A 75 1.87 8.33 -6.58
N THR A 76 1.79 7.79 -5.37
CA THR A 76 0.81 8.19 -4.33
C THR A 76 1.45 7.85 -2.98
N PRO A 77 1.61 8.80 -2.05
CA PRO A 77 2.00 8.46 -0.69
C PRO A 77 0.80 7.79 -0.01
N SER A 78 0.72 6.46 -0.07
CA SER A 78 -0.15 5.71 0.84
C SER A 78 0.34 5.89 2.28
N PRO A 79 -0.56 5.85 3.27
CA PRO A 79 -0.23 6.12 4.66
C PRO A 79 0.73 5.05 5.14
N LYS A 80 1.91 5.46 5.65
CA LYS A 80 2.75 4.56 6.41
C LYS A 80 1.99 4.17 7.67
N THR A 81 1.29 3.05 7.64
CA THR A 81 0.88 2.35 8.86
C THR A 81 2.18 1.82 9.47
N SER A 82 2.81 2.64 10.32
CA SER A 82 4.04 2.36 11.05
C SER A 82 3.84 1.17 12.00
N SER A 83 3.86 -0.03 11.47
CA SER A 83 4.11 -1.26 12.24
C SER A 83 5.60 -1.48 12.36
N SER A 84 6.33 -0.49 12.86
CA SER A 84 7.75 -0.63 13.18
C SER A 84 7.88 -0.89 14.67
N LYS A 85 7.86 -2.17 15.03
CA LYS A 85 8.40 -2.64 16.30
C LYS A 85 9.92 -2.51 16.23
N SER A 86 10.45 -1.31 16.46
CA SER A 86 11.89 -1.08 16.61
C SER A 86 12.17 -0.49 17.98
N ASN A 87 12.50 -1.37 18.92
CA ASN A 87 13.27 -0.98 20.10
C ASN A 87 14.66 -0.53 19.62
N SER A 88 14.87 0.77 19.55
CA SER A 88 16.18 1.42 19.47
C SER A 88 15.98 2.83 20.00
N GLY A 89 16.68 3.16 21.09
CA GLY A 89 16.50 4.38 21.88
C GLY A 89 16.83 5.66 21.13
N ALA A 90 15.88 6.10 20.30
CA ALA A 90 15.64 7.46 19.86
C ALA A 90 14.14 7.55 19.53
N GLU A 91 13.35 8.16 20.43
CA GLU A 91 11.89 8.26 20.28
C GLU A 91 11.54 9.16 19.09
N SER A 92 11.40 8.57 17.89
CA SER A 92 10.81 9.31 16.76
C SER A 92 9.32 9.50 17.05
N CYS A 93 8.90 10.75 17.16
CA CYS A 93 7.51 11.12 17.44
C CYS A 93 6.63 11.02 16.18
N ASP A 94 6.77 9.92 15.44
CA ASP A 94 6.08 9.65 14.17
C ASP A 94 4.74 8.91 14.40
N PHE A 95 4.11 9.10 15.55
CA PHE A 95 2.77 8.60 15.79
C PHE A 95 1.73 9.66 15.42
N ALA A 96 0.69 9.25 14.70
CA ALA A 96 -0.44 10.11 14.37
C ALA A 96 -1.49 10.04 15.49
N CYS A 97 -2.07 11.20 15.80
CA CYS A 97 -3.20 11.30 16.71
C CYS A 97 -4.51 11.36 15.92
N LEU A 98 -5.54 10.70 16.43
CA LEU A 98 -6.91 10.87 15.94
C LEU A 98 -7.49 12.16 16.54
N ASP A 99 -8.37 12.83 15.78
CA ASP A 99 -9.07 14.05 16.21
C ASP A 99 -10.28 13.77 17.13
N VAL A 100 -10.14 12.79 18.02
CA VAL A 100 -11.14 12.55 19.07
C VAL A 100 -10.90 13.59 20.16
N TYR A 101 -11.91 14.44 20.43
CA TYR A 101 -11.78 15.55 21.37
C TYR A 101 -12.13 15.10 22.80
N ASP A 102 -11.11 14.98 23.64
CA ASP A 102 -11.18 14.63 25.06
C ASP A 102 -10.12 15.45 25.82
N PRO A 103 -10.40 16.72 26.17
CA PRO A 103 -9.38 17.69 26.53
C PRO A 103 -8.66 17.33 27.84
N VAL A 104 -7.35 17.54 27.85
CA VAL A 104 -6.47 17.32 29.02
C VAL A 104 -5.53 18.51 29.23
N THR A 105 -5.12 18.74 30.48
CA THR A 105 -4.18 19.82 30.83
C THR A 105 -2.86 19.22 31.34
N ASP A 106 -1.72 19.75 30.91
CA ASP A 106 -0.41 19.36 31.46
C ASP A 106 -0.06 20.09 32.76
N GLU A 107 1.07 19.71 33.37
CA GLU A 107 1.57 20.28 34.63
C GLU A 107 1.98 21.76 34.50
N ASN A 108 2.16 22.26 33.28
CA ASN A 108 2.48 23.66 32.99
C ASN A 108 1.22 24.49 32.71
N GLY A 109 0.03 23.88 32.75
CA GLY A 109 -1.25 24.53 32.46
C GLY A 109 -1.59 24.60 30.97
N ASN A 110 -0.88 23.89 30.08
CA ASN A 110 -1.25 23.83 28.66
C ASN A 110 -2.39 22.84 28.44
N GLU A 111 -3.42 23.26 27.71
CA GLU A 111 -4.53 22.40 27.31
C GLU A 111 -4.26 21.72 25.96
N TYR A 112 -4.64 20.46 25.84
CA TYR A 112 -4.49 19.64 24.64
C TYR A 112 -5.82 19.00 24.26
N SER A 113 -6.06 18.85 22.96
CA SER A 113 -7.31 18.27 22.41
C SER A 113 -7.58 16.84 22.87
N ASN A 114 -6.52 16.05 23.11
CA ASN A 114 -6.60 14.74 23.73
C ASN A 114 -5.25 14.31 24.31
N GLU A 115 -5.26 13.18 25.02
CA GLU A 115 -4.06 12.60 25.62
C GLU A 115 -2.97 12.26 24.59
N CYS A 116 -3.35 11.89 23.36
CA CYS A 116 -2.38 11.63 22.29
C CYS A 116 -1.62 12.91 21.92
N TYR A 117 -2.31 14.04 21.74
CA TYR A 117 -1.68 15.34 21.45
C TYR A 117 -0.81 15.82 22.61
N MET A 118 -1.21 15.59 23.86
CA MET A 118 -0.38 15.90 25.03
C MET A 118 0.92 15.08 25.04
N LYS A 119 0.87 13.78 24.74
CA LYS A 119 2.06 12.91 24.64
C LYS A 119 2.93 13.27 23.44
N LEU A 120 2.32 13.66 22.31
CA LEU A 120 3.04 14.07 21.11
C LEU A 120 3.83 15.36 21.35
N ALA A 121 3.24 16.32 22.05
CA ALA A 121 3.93 17.55 22.45
C ALA A 121 5.11 17.27 23.38
N LYS A 122 4.93 16.39 24.38
CA LYS A 122 6.01 15.96 25.29
C LYS A 122 7.13 15.22 24.56
N CYS A 123 6.78 14.34 23.62
CA CYS A 123 7.73 13.59 22.80
C CYS A 123 8.59 14.52 21.94
N ARG A 124 7.96 15.51 21.28
CA ARG A 124 8.67 16.48 20.43
C ARG A 124 9.57 17.41 21.26
N GLY A 125 9.22 17.62 22.54
CA GLY A 125 9.95 18.45 23.49
C GLY A 125 10.09 19.90 23.00
N THR A 126 10.68 20.77 23.81
CA THR A 126 11.23 22.05 23.33
C THR A 126 12.53 21.83 22.55
N SER A 127 12.57 20.79 21.70
CA SER A 127 13.69 20.56 20.78
C SER A 127 13.64 21.68 19.76
N GLY A 128 14.48 22.69 20.00
CA GLY A 128 14.68 23.80 19.09
C GLY A 128 14.90 23.29 17.67
N ASP A 129 14.05 23.73 16.76
CA ASP A 129 14.48 23.99 15.40
C ASP A 129 15.66 24.97 15.50
N ASN A 130 16.88 24.45 15.48
CA ASN A 130 18.04 25.21 15.03
C ASN A 130 17.94 25.47 13.51
N ASN A 131 16.75 25.74 12.98
CA ASN A 131 16.62 26.59 11.80
C ASN A 131 16.81 28.05 12.22
N LYS A 132 17.98 28.32 12.79
CA LYS A 132 18.62 29.62 12.63
C LYS A 132 18.98 29.71 11.16
N ARG A 133 18.03 30.14 10.32
CA ARG A 133 18.42 30.79 9.08
C ARG A 133 19.17 32.04 9.51
N ILE A 134 20.49 31.93 9.46
CA ILE A 134 21.39 33.07 9.56
C ILE A 134 21.15 33.88 8.28
N GLU A 135 20.23 34.84 8.31
CA GLU A 135 20.42 36.01 7.46
C GLU A 135 21.56 36.80 8.09
N ASN A 136 22.73 36.64 7.46
CA ASN A 136 24.00 37.22 7.86
C ASN A 136 23.90 38.77 7.86
N PRO A 137 24.47 39.47 8.86
CA PRO A 137 24.36 40.92 8.96
C PRO A 137 25.44 41.57 8.11
N ARG A 138 25.14 41.97 6.87
CA ARG A 138 25.81 43.07 6.13
C ARG A 138 25.03 43.44 4.87
N ILE A 139 24.11 44.41 4.97
CA ILE A 139 24.06 45.48 3.98
C ILE A 139 24.01 46.79 4.76
N SER A 140 25.16 47.48 4.70
CA SER A 140 25.41 48.80 5.22
C SER A 140 24.64 49.84 4.39
N THR A 141 24.10 50.85 5.07
CA THR A 141 23.98 52.25 4.61
C THR A 141 23.40 52.54 3.22
N MET A 142 22.16 53.04 3.18
CA MET A 142 21.72 54.31 2.57
C MET A 142 20.38 54.64 3.26
N GLY A 143 20.12 55.76 3.92
CA GLY A 143 20.48 57.14 3.63
C GLY A 143 19.17 57.91 3.48
N VAL A 144 18.69 58.53 4.56
CA VAL A 144 17.83 59.73 4.61
C VAL A 144 18.07 60.48 5.91
#